data_AF-A0A1Z9YAX0-F1
#
_entry.id   AF-A0A1Z9YAX0-F1
#
_cell.length_a   1.000
_cell.length_b   1.000
_cell.length_c   1.000
_cell.angle_alpha   90.00
_cell.angle_beta   90.00
_cell.angle_gamma   90.00
#
_symmetry.space_group_name_H-M   'P 1'
#
loop_
_entity.id
_entity.type
_entity.pdbx_description
1 polymer ?
#
loop_
_entity_poly.entity_id
_entity_poly.type
_entity_poly.pdbx_seq_one_letter_code
_entity_poly.pdbx_strand_id
1 'polypeptide(L)'
;MKILGVNIKRPFGASHKDVASNGGGFLGGGSGASEYAINDGFVDNFDWLQAEPERLIYNKKHRRMFLALAVLMWIIILSGLGAIFGWLFMNGEQTMAERVLRQPRTTVPILKPEDKADRSKSDVIIMSDSQTMSLGSLDDSGSISMTPRAEEKTPTASQQVAATDEAMLELSGQGALPIIPIDGRVSWQYYARSIENDDRPRIALVVSELGLSDVNTRSAIATLPGVVSLSFSAFSANLQDKIDLAKADGHEVLLDLPMEPLNYPRDDPGPKTLLTSASVVKNLEHLEWIMAQGAGYVGFISKMGGRFTTDGESLMPILEAIRDRGLMLVDGRASSRSLVTELATSIQLPRVYNNSFIDRQPKRAEIEKRLRNLEARARSERAVVGIATGLPVTVDVLKDWIKGLDERGVTLAPVSAIVDLQRIL
;
A
#
# COMPACT_ATOMS: atom_id res chain seq x y z
N MET A 1 -57.08 10.88 41.40
CA MET A 1 -57.63 12.20 41.80
C MET A 1 -56.49 13.20 41.77
N LYS A 2 -56.28 13.96 40.70
CA LYS A 2 -56.91 15.23 40.27
C LYS A 2 -56.52 16.49 41.09
N ILE A 3 -55.56 17.24 40.51
CA ILE A 3 -55.48 18.70 40.18
C ILE A 3 -55.50 19.80 41.28
N LEU A 4 -54.76 20.87 40.93
CA LEU A 4 -54.83 22.32 41.29
C LEU A 4 -54.06 22.73 42.56
N GLY A 5 -53.37 23.88 42.66
CA GLY A 5 -53.23 25.05 41.79
C GLY A 5 -52.67 26.24 42.58
N VAL A 6 -51.65 26.91 42.03
CA VAL A 6 -51.48 28.36 41.83
C VAL A 6 -51.60 29.39 43.00
N ASN A 7 -50.55 30.24 43.03
CA ASN A 7 -50.43 31.66 43.45
C ASN A 7 -50.29 32.05 44.92
N ILE A 8 -49.38 33.02 45.19
CA ILE A 8 -49.70 34.37 45.70
C ILE A 8 -48.42 35.26 45.84
N LYS A 9 -48.52 36.51 45.31
CA LYS A 9 -47.90 37.82 45.68
C LYS A 9 -46.49 38.28 45.24
N ARG A 10 -46.50 39.43 44.53
CA ARG A 10 -45.49 40.51 44.28
C ARG A 10 -45.37 41.47 45.52
N PRO A 11 -44.72 42.68 45.52
CA PRO A 11 -43.96 43.48 44.52
C PRO A 11 -42.63 44.12 45.05
N PHE A 12 -41.71 44.69 44.23
CA PHE A 12 -41.55 46.09 43.73
C PHE A 12 -40.13 46.13 43.06
N GLY A 13 -39.72 46.94 42.08
CA GLY A 13 -40.27 48.07 41.32
C GLY A 13 -39.20 48.67 40.37
N ALA A 14 -39.65 49.54 39.45
CA ALA A 14 -38.93 50.59 38.68
C ALA A 14 -37.84 50.17 37.65
N SER A 15 -37.61 50.80 36.49
CA SER A 15 -38.28 51.89 35.74
C SER A 15 -37.50 52.15 34.42
N HIS A 16 -38.22 52.35 33.31
CA HIS A 16 -37.93 53.17 32.10
C HIS A 16 -36.71 52.89 31.19
N LYS A 17 -36.91 52.39 29.95
CA LYS A 17 -37.12 53.09 28.63
C LYS A 17 -35.80 53.60 28.00
N ASP A 18 -35.35 53.00 26.90
CA ASP A 18 -35.61 53.35 25.47
C ASP A 18 -34.95 54.68 25.05
N VAL A 19 -34.33 54.95 23.89
CA VAL A 19 -34.10 54.29 22.60
C VAL A 19 -33.12 55.21 21.80
N ALA A 20 -32.30 54.61 20.93
CA ALA A 20 -31.66 55.07 19.68
C ALA A 20 -31.26 56.55 19.40
N SER A 21 -30.05 56.76 18.83
CA SER A 21 -29.81 56.95 17.37
C SER A 21 -28.62 57.88 17.02
N ASN A 22 -27.80 57.38 16.08
CA ASN A 22 -27.01 58.02 15.00
C ASN A 22 -26.10 59.25 15.20
N GLY A 23 -24.85 59.11 14.70
CA GLY A 23 -24.34 60.01 13.65
C GLY A 23 -22.88 60.50 13.72
N GLY A 24 -21.97 59.82 12.99
CA GLY A 24 -21.00 60.46 12.05
C GLY A 24 -19.62 60.95 12.52
N GLY A 25 -18.55 60.46 11.85
CA GLY A 25 -17.50 61.35 11.29
C GLY A 25 -16.01 61.23 11.71
N PHE A 26 -15.27 60.31 11.05
CA PHE A 26 -13.97 60.49 10.33
C PHE A 26 -12.61 60.91 10.99
N LEU A 27 -11.54 60.29 10.44
CA LEU A 27 -10.06 60.53 10.48
C LEU A 27 -9.28 59.86 11.65
N GLY A 28 -8.17 59.10 11.50
CA GLY A 28 -7.35 58.66 10.36
C GLY A 28 -6.04 57.96 10.86
N GLY A 29 -5.46 57.06 10.04
CA GLY A 29 -4.09 56.45 10.15
C GLY A 29 -3.96 55.26 11.11
N GLY A 30 -3.65 54.00 10.72
CA GLY A 30 -2.59 53.45 9.85
C GLY A 30 -1.37 53.12 10.72
N SER A 31 -0.73 51.94 10.81
CA SER A 31 -0.68 50.62 10.14
C SER A 31 -0.05 49.64 11.16
N GLY A 32 0.02 48.32 11.05
CA GLY A 32 -0.38 47.34 10.04
C GLY A 32 -0.04 45.95 10.60
N ALA A 33 -1.02 45.04 10.57
CA ALA A 33 -0.86 43.62 10.83
C ALA A 33 -1.40 42.87 9.61
N SER A 34 -0.57 42.02 9.00
CA SER A 34 -0.95 41.22 7.84
C SER A 34 -1.68 39.97 8.30
N GLU A 35 -3.00 39.97 8.13
CA GLU A 35 -3.89 38.83 8.28
C GLU A 35 -4.15 38.24 6.89
N TYR A 36 -3.72 37.00 6.65
CA TYR A 36 -4.04 36.27 5.43
C TYR A 36 -5.38 35.55 5.62
N ALA A 37 -6.46 36.19 5.17
CA ALA A 37 -7.75 35.57 4.92
C ALA A 37 -7.70 34.84 3.56
N ILE A 38 -8.07 33.55 3.53
CA ILE A 38 -8.31 32.80 2.29
C ILE A 38 -9.80 32.88 1.99
N ASN A 39 -10.10 33.40 0.80
CA ASN A 39 -11.42 33.63 0.23
C ASN A 39 -12.25 32.34 0.06
N ASP A 40 -13.47 32.36 0.56
CA ASP A 40 -14.59 31.55 0.08
C ASP A 40 -15.10 32.14 -1.24
N GLY A 41 -14.78 31.47 -2.34
CA GLY A 41 -15.18 31.86 -3.68
C GLY A 41 -15.00 30.72 -4.66
N PHE A 42 -15.69 29.60 -4.44
CA PHE A 42 -15.68 28.45 -5.38
C PHE A 42 -17.05 27.78 -5.55
N VAL A 43 -18.14 28.52 -5.39
CA VAL A 43 -19.46 28.10 -5.87
C VAL A 43 -20.19 29.36 -6.29
N ASP A 44 -20.01 29.78 -7.56
CA ASP A 44 -20.89 30.67 -8.33
C ASP A 44 -20.19 31.08 -9.63
N ASN A 45 -19.97 30.13 -10.56
CA ASN A 45 -19.73 30.46 -11.98
C ASN A 45 -19.80 29.23 -12.91
N PHE A 46 -20.98 28.61 -13.01
CA PHE A 46 -21.24 27.55 -14.01
C PHE A 46 -22.54 27.77 -14.79
N ASP A 47 -22.86 29.03 -15.10
CA ASP A 47 -24.00 29.39 -15.97
C ASP A 47 -23.78 29.07 -17.46
N TRP A 48 -22.59 28.61 -17.85
CA TRP A 48 -22.26 28.25 -19.24
C TRP A 48 -22.48 26.76 -19.57
N LEU A 49 -22.90 25.93 -18.60
CA LEU A 49 -23.20 24.51 -18.80
C LEU A 49 -24.70 24.20 -19.02
N GLN A 50 -25.56 25.22 -19.12
CA GLN A 50 -26.99 25.07 -19.44
C GLN A 50 -27.42 25.74 -20.74
N ALA A 51 -26.50 26.00 -21.68
CA ALA A 51 -26.87 26.52 -22.99
C ALA A 51 -27.47 25.42 -23.89
N GLU A 52 -28.75 25.56 -24.24
CA GLU A 52 -29.48 24.73 -25.21
C GLU A 52 -28.72 24.61 -26.55
N PRO A 53 -28.77 23.44 -27.24
CA PRO A 53 -27.99 23.20 -28.46
C PRO A 53 -28.52 23.91 -29.71
N GLU A 54 -29.44 24.86 -29.59
CA GLU A 54 -30.13 25.48 -30.72
C GLU A 54 -29.74 26.95 -30.88
N ARG A 55 -28.54 27.19 -31.44
CA ARG A 55 -28.19 28.33 -32.32
C ARG A 55 -26.70 28.33 -32.66
N LEU A 56 -26.31 27.49 -33.61
CA LEU A 56 -25.14 27.77 -34.45
C LEU A 56 -25.62 27.90 -35.89
N ILE A 57 -25.80 29.14 -36.34
CA ILE A 57 -26.00 29.45 -37.76
C ILE A 57 -24.72 29.04 -38.49
N TYR A 58 -24.81 27.87 -39.12
CA TYR A 58 -23.74 27.16 -39.76
C TYR A 58 -23.41 27.77 -41.12
N ASN A 59 -22.36 28.59 -41.19
CA ASN A 59 -21.92 29.15 -42.46
C ASN A 59 -21.12 28.10 -43.28
N LYS A 60 -21.71 27.65 -44.39
CA LYS A 60 -21.21 26.62 -45.32
C LYS A 60 -19.77 26.88 -45.82
N LYS A 61 -19.30 28.13 -45.79
CA LYS A 61 -17.94 28.53 -46.16
C LYS A 61 -16.87 28.02 -45.17
N HIS A 62 -17.17 27.98 -43.87
CA HIS A 62 -16.19 27.55 -42.86
C HIS A 62 -16.00 26.03 -42.81
N ARG A 63 -17.03 25.23 -43.17
CA ARG A 63 -16.89 23.76 -43.26
C ARG A 63 -15.87 23.33 -44.33
N ARG A 64 -15.88 23.97 -45.50
CA ARG A 64 -14.93 23.64 -46.57
C ARG A 64 -13.49 24.00 -46.18
N MET A 65 -13.32 25.10 -45.46
CA MET A 65 -12.02 25.54 -44.95
C MET A 65 -11.48 24.59 -43.86
N PHE A 66 -12.34 24.16 -42.92
CA PHE A 66 -11.95 23.19 -41.90
C PHE A 66 -11.63 21.80 -42.48
N LEU A 67 -12.41 21.32 -43.45
CA LEU A 67 -12.08 20.05 -44.12
C LEU A 67 -10.76 20.12 -44.89
N ALA A 68 -10.49 21.23 -45.58
CA ALA A 68 -9.24 21.40 -46.33
C ALA A 68 -8.01 21.40 -45.41
N LEU A 69 -8.10 22.05 -44.24
CA LEU A 69 -7.03 22.06 -43.25
C LEU A 69 -6.81 20.69 -42.60
N ALA A 70 -7.89 19.94 -42.33
CA ALA A 70 -7.78 18.59 -41.80
C ALA A 70 -7.12 17.61 -42.79
N VAL A 71 -7.44 17.71 -44.09
CA VAL A 71 -6.81 16.90 -45.14
C VAL A 71 -5.34 17.26 -45.30
N LEU A 72 -4.99 18.55 -45.28
CA LEU A 72 -3.59 18.99 -45.34
C LEU A 72 -2.77 18.45 -44.16
N MET A 73 -3.34 18.48 -42.95
CA MET A 73 -2.68 17.94 -41.76
C MET A 73 -2.43 16.43 -41.88
N TRP A 74 -3.39 15.66 -42.39
CA TRP A 74 -3.22 14.22 -42.62
C TRP A 74 -2.14 13.91 -43.66
N ILE A 75 -2.05 14.69 -44.74
CA ILE A 75 -0.99 14.51 -45.76
C ILE A 75 0.40 14.73 -45.15
N ILE A 76 0.56 15.74 -44.28
CA ILE A 76 1.82 16.01 -43.60
C ILE A 76 2.20 14.84 -42.68
N ILE A 77 1.26 14.34 -41.88
CA ILE A 77 1.49 13.22 -40.97
C ILE A 77 1.88 11.95 -41.73
N LEU A 78 1.16 11.61 -42.81
CA LEU A 78 1.48 10.46 -43.66
C LEU A 78 2.83 10.59 -44.36
N SER A 79 3.20 11.78 -44.81
CA SER A 79 4.51 12.03 -45.43
C SER A 79 5.67 11.89 -44.43
N GLY A 80 5.48 12.36 -43.19
CA GLY A 80 6.48 12.23 -42.13
C GLY A 80 6.71 10.77 -41.71
N LEU A 81 5.63 10.01 -41.53
CA LEU A 81 5.71 8.58 -41.23
C LEU A 81 6.38 7.78 -42.36
N GLY A 82 6.07 8.10 -43.62
CA GLY A 82 6.70 7.47 -44.78
C GLY A 82 8.22 7.73 -44.86
N ALA A 83 8.66 8.95 -44.55
CA ALA A 83 10.08 9.31 -44.52
C ALA A 83 10.85 8.56 -43.43
N ILE A 84 10.26 8.42 -42.23
CA ILE A 84 10.84 7.66 -41.12
C ILE A 84 10.96 6.17 -41.49
N PHE A 85 9.92 5.61 -42.11
CA PHE A 85 9.91 4.20 -42.52
C PHE A 85 10.92 3.92 -43.64
N GLY A 86 11.05 4.82 -44.62
CA GLY A 86 12.07 4.74 -45.67
C GLY A 86 13.50 4.84 -45.12
N TRP A 87 13.72 5.72 -44.13
CA TRP A 87 15.03 5.85 -43.47
C TRP A 87 15.41 4.59 -42.68
N LEU A 88 14.46 3.97 -41.97
CA LEU A 88 14.65 2.69 -41.27
C LEU A 88 14.92 1.53 -42.24
N PHE A 89 14.21 1.47 -43.37
CA PHE A 89 14.40 0.42 -44.36
C PHE A 89 15.76 0.50 -45.08
N MET A 90 16.28 1.71 -45.33
CA MET A 90 17.60 1.89 -45.95
C MET A 90 18.77 1.64 -45.00
N ASN A 91 18.61 1.92 -43.70
CA ASN A 91 19.72 1.88 -42.73
C ASN A 91 19.66 0.70 -41.74
N GLY A 92 18.60 -0.12 -41.76
CA GLY A 92 18.38 -1.21 -40.80
C GLY A 92 19.49 -2.27 -40.76
N GLU A 93 20.12 -2.58 -41.89
CA GLU A 93 21.18 -3.60 -41.93
C GLU A 93 22.50 -3.12 -41.31
N GLN A 94 22.80 -1.81 -41.35
CA GLN A 94 24.03 -1.26 -40.77
C GLN A 94 23.98 -1.23 -39.23
N THR A 95 22.77 -1.13 -38.64
CA THR A 95 22.58 -1.09 -37.18
C THR A 95 22.68 -2.47 -36.51
N MET A 96 22.44 -3.55 -37.27
CA MET A 96 22.52 -4.94 -36.77
C MET A 96 23.96 -5.47 -36.78
N ALA A 97 24.76 -5.08 -37.78
CA ALA A 97 26.15 -5.51 -37.91
C ALA A 97 27.08 -4.95 -36.81
N GLU A 98 26.81 -3.74 -36.31
CA GLU A 98 27.63 -3.12 -35.25
C GLU A 98 27.36 -3.72 -33.84
N ARG A 99 26.21 -4.38 -33.62
CA ARG A 99 25.89 -5.04 -32.34
C ARG A 99 26.53 -6.41 -32.16
N VAL A 100 26.83 -7.12 -33.25
CA VAL A 100 27.45 -8.46 -33.18
C VAL A 100 28.96 -8.38 -32.87
N LEU A 101 29.61 -7.27 -33.22
CA LEU A 101 31.05 -7.07 -32.99
C LEU A 101 31.42 -6.53 -31.59
N ARG A 102 30.45 -6.10 -30.78
CA ARG A 102 30.67 -5.55 -29.43
C ARG A 102 30.28 -6.48 -28.28
N GLN A 103 30.04 -7.77 -28.55
CA GLN A 103 29.84 -8.76 -27.48
C GLN A 103 31.20 -9.32 -27.01
N PRO A 104 31.64 -9.06 -25.77
CA PRO A 104 32.83 -9.72 -25.23
C PRO A 104 32.54 -11.22 -25.05
N ARG A 105 33.27 -12.07 -25.76
CA ARG A 105 33.28 -13.53 -25.52
C ARG A 105 34.27 -13.83 -24.40
N THR A 106 33.76 -14.15 -23.22
CA THR A 106 34.55 -14.71 -22.13
C THR A 106 34.61 -16.23 -22.29
N THR A 107 35.75 -16.74 -22.73
CA THR A 107 36.01 -18.19 -22.75
C THR A 107 36.55 -18.61 -21.38
N VAL A 108 35.78 -19.39 -20.62
CA VAL A 108 36.24 -19.99 -19.36
C VAL A 108 36.85 -21.37 -19.69
N PRO A 109 38.13 -21.62 -19.36
CA PRO A 109 38.70 -22.95 -19.54
C PRO A 109 38.13 -23.93 -18.52
N ILE A 110 37.52 -25.01 -19.01
CA ILE A 110 37.08 -26.14 -18.20
C ILE A 110 38.33 -26.92 -17.77
N LEU A 111 38.63 -26.93 -16.47
CA LEU A 111 39.65 -27.80 -15.88
C LEU A 111 39.09 -29.23 -15.78
N LYS A 112 39.88 -30.21 -16.25
CA LYS A 112 39.59 -31.65 -16.14
C LYS A 112 39.66 -32.11 -14.68
N PRO A 113 38.84 -33.11 -14.27
CA PRO A 113 38.75 -33.54 -12.89
C PRO A 113 39.74 -34.67 -12.58
N GLU A 114 41.03 -34.37 -12.43
CA GLU A 114 41.99 -35.25 -11.74
C GLU A 114 43.09 -34.40 -11.07
N ASP A 115 42.98 -34.18 -9.76
CA ASP A 115 44.00 -34.58 -8.77
C ASP A 115 43.65 -34.08 -7.37
N LYS A 116 43.71 -35.02 -6.41
CA LYS A 116 43.50 -34.83 -4.98
C LYS A 116 44.78 -34.29 -4.32
N ALA A 117 44.62 -33.35 -3.38
CA ALA A 117 45.43 -33.10 -2.17
C ALA A 117 45.03 -31.70 -1.63
N ASP A 118 44.97 -31.34 -0.35
CA ASP A 118 45.24 -31.99 0.92
C ASP A 118 44.49 -31.15 1.97
N ARG A 119 43.68 -31.74 2.86
CA ARG A 119 43.04 -31.00 3.96
C ARG A 119 43.86 -31.22 5.23
N SER A 120 44.68 -30.23 5.58
CA SER A 120 45.40 -30.18 6.86
C SER A 120 44.54 -29.56 7.96
N LYS A 121 44.10 -30.44 8.87
CA LYS A 121 44.00 -30.35 10.33
C LYS A 121 43.71 -29.01 11.02
N SER A 122 42.71 -29.06 11.91
CA SER A 122 42.76 -28.44 13.23
C SER A 122 42.16 -29.43 14.24
N ASP A 123 43.00 -29.93 15.15
CA ASP A 123 42.63 -30.87 16.22
C ASP A 123 41.89 -30.14 17.36
N VAL A 124 41.02 -30.86 18.09
CA VAL A 124 41.06 -31.05 19.56
C VAL A 124 39.88 -31.95 20.02
N ILE A 125 40.21 -33.23 20.22
CA ILE A 125 39.97 -34.16 21.36
C ILE A 125 38.84 -33.81 22.36
N ILE A 126 37.88 -34.73 22.61
CA ILE A 126 37.62 -35.42 23.91
C ILE A 126 36.98 -36.82 23.70
N MET A 127 37.77 -37.82 24.09
CA MET A 127 37.54 -39.16 24.67
C MET A 127 36.20 -39.91 24.47
N SER A 128 36.32 -41.08 23.86
CA SER A 128 35.42 -42.23 24.00
C SER A 128 35.74 -43.03 25.25
N ASP A 129 34.73 -43.50 25.97
CA ASP A 129 34.81 -44.76 26.71
C ASP A 129 33.64 -45.67 26.32
N SER A 130 34.00 -46.94 26.20
CA SER A 130 33.16 -48.03 25.69
C SER A 130 32.44 -48.71 26.85
N GLN A 131 31.22 -49.21 26.63
CA GLN A 131 30.90 -50.62 26.88
C GLN A 131 29.50 -51.03 26.44
N THR A 132 29.46 -52.26 25.97
CA THR A 132 28.39 -53.05 25.34
C THR A 132 27.55 -53.86 26.34
N MET A 133 26.44 -54.41 25.82
CA MET A 133 25.62 -55.56 26.27
C MET A 133 24.42 -55.23 27.17
N SER A 134 23.28 -55.94 27.18
CA SER A 134 22.50 -56.79 26.26
C SER A 134 21.38 -57.43 27.12
N LEU A 135 20.17 -57.51 26.55
CA LEU A 135 19.07 -58.50 26.79
C LEU A 135 18.18 -58.53 28.06
N GLY A 136 16.86 -58.63 27.77
CA GLY A 136 15.81 -59.32 28.54
C GLY A 136 15.05 -58.43 29.55
N SER A 137 13.72 -58.47 29.75
CA SER A 137 12.56 -59.25 29.27
C SER A 137 11.31 -58.50 29.74
N LEU A 138 10.28 -58.31 28.91
CA LEU A 138 8.90 -58.80 29.10
C LEU A 138 8.33 -58.85 30.54
N ASP A 139 7.39 -57.93 30.81
CA ASP A 139 6.19 -58.18 31.60
C ASP A 139 5.09 -57.14 31.33
N ASP A 140 3.88 -57.67 31.46
CA ASP A 140 2.56 -57.24 31.03
C ASP A 140 1.81 -56.59 32.20
N SER A 141 1.00 -55.56 31.93
CA SER A 141 -0.10 -55.07 32.79
C SER A 141 -0.84 -53.93 32.10
N GLY A 142 -1.96 -54.27 31.45
CA GLY A 142 -2.82 -53.30 30.77
C GLY A 142 -3.62 -52.38 31.70
N SER A 143 -4.15 -51.31 31.09
CA SER A 143 -5.52 -50.88 31.37
C SER A 143 -6.08 -50.15 30.15
N ILE A 144 -7.26 -50.59 29.73
CA ILE A 144 -8.07 -50.04 28.66
C ILE A 144 -8.95 -48.95 29.28
N SER A 145 -8.96 -47.75 28.70
CA SER A 145 -10.04 -46.78 28.92
C SER A 145 -10.58 -46.33 27.57
N MET A 146 -11.77 -46.82 27.26
CA MET A 146 -12.65 -46.36 26.18
C MET A 146 -13.60 -45.31 26.75
N THR A 147 -13.69 -44.15 26.09
CA THR A 147 -14.85 -43.24 26.15
C THR A 147 -14.78 -42.30 24.92
N PRO A 148 -15.91 -41.73 24.46
CA PRO A 148 -16.45 -42.03 23.15
C PRO A 148 -15.97 -41.06 22.06
N ARG A 149 -15.87 -41.58 20.83
CA ARG A 149 -15.68 -40.82 19.60
C ARG A 149 -16.90 -39.92 19.39
N ALA A 150 -16.77 -38.66 19.80
CA ALA A 150 -17.64 -37.59 19.36
C ALA A 150 -17.42 -37.39 17.84
N GLU A 151 -18.53 -37.22 17.13
CA GLU A 151 -18.57 -36.98 15.69
C GLU A 151 -17.60 -35.87 15.28
N GLU A 152 -16.70 -36.25 14.40
CA GLU A 152 -15.71 -35.41 13.77
C GLU A 152 -16.44 -34.46 12.83
N LYS A 153 -16.86 -33.30 13.36
CA LYS A 153 -17.22 -32.16 12.53
C LYS A 153 -15.97 -31.79 11.73
N THR A 154 -16.00 -32.08 10.44
CA THR A 154 -15.04 -31.61 9.45
C THR A 154 -14.73 -30.13 9.72
N PRO A 155 -13.47 -29.73 9.99
CA PRO A 155 -13.15 -28.33 10.11
C PRO A 155 -13.27 -27.70 8.73
N THR A 156 -14.11 -26.67 8.63
CA THR A 156 -14.17 -25.71 7.53
C THR A 156 -12.74 -25.30 7.13
N ALA A 157 -12.44 -25.32 5.84
CA ALA A 157 -11.14 -24.96 5.27
C ALA A 157 -10.60 -23.65 5.90
N SER A 158 -9.42 -23.72 6.51
CA SER A 158 -8.87 -22.66 7.36
C SER A 158 -8.56 -21.39 6.55
N GLN A 159 -9.17 -20.26 6.95
CA GLN A 159 -8.90 -18.89 6.46
C GLN A 159 -7.55 -18.35 7.00
N GLN A 160 -6.51 -19.18 7.02
CA GLN A 160 -5.26 -18.95 7.74
C GLN A 160 -4.13 -18.58 6.79
N VAL A 161 -3.35 -17.56 7.15
CA VAL A 161 -2.19 -17.10 6.38
C VAL A 161 -1.07 -18.13 6.50
N ALA A 162 -0.44 -18.49 5.37
CA ALA A 162 0.61 -19.50 5.34
C ALA A 162 1.81 -19.10 6.22
N ALA A 163 2.38 -20.08 6.93
CA ALA A 163 3.65 -19.92 7.64
C ALA A 163 4.77 -19.58 6.65
N THR A 164 5.84 -18.95 7.14
CA THR A 164 7.01 -18.60 6.32
C THR A 164 7.66 -19.87 5.74
N ASP A 165 7.91 -19.87 4.43
CA ASP A 165 8.49 -20.99 3.69
C ASP A 165 9.97 -20.70 3.37
N GLU A 166 10.88 -21.55 3.87
CA GLU A 166 12.32 -21.43 3.64
C GLU A 166 12.69 -21.51 2.16
N ALA A 167 11.91 -22.22 1.33
CA ALA A 167 12.13 -22.32 -0.11
C ALA A 167 11.87 -20.99 -0.84
N MET A 168 11.16 -20.05 -0.20
CA MET A 168 10.89 -18.72 -0.73
C MET A 168 11.89 -17.66 -0.21
N LEU A 169 13.00 -18.09 0.38
CA LEU A 169 14.04 -17.21 0.92
C LEU A 169 15.41 -17.55 0.34
N GLU A 170 16.20 -16.52 0.04
CA GLU A 170 17.64 -16.65 -0.22
C GLU A 170 18.44 -15.91 0.85
N LEU A 171 19.56 -16.49 1.29
CA LEU A 171 20.45 -15.80 2.22
C LEU A 171 21.36 -14.84 1.46
N SER A 172 21.34 -13.57 1.86
CA SER A 172 22.23 -12.52 1.34
C SER A 172 23.13 -11.96 2.45
N GLY A 173 24.06 -11.08 2.09
CA GLY A 173 24.85 -10.32 3.08
C GLY A 173 24.00 -9.40 3.98
N GLN A 174 22.76 -9.11 3.58
CA GLN A 174 21.84 -8.27 4.36
C GLN A 174 20.88 -9.07 5.25
N GLY A 175 20.80 -10.40 5.04
CA GLY A 175 19.83 -11.30 5.67
C GLY A 175 19.03 -12.09 4.64
N ALA A 176 17.93 -12.72 5.07
CA ALA A 176 17.08 -13.53 4.20
C ALA A 176 16.19 -12.64 3.32
N LEU A 177 16.32 -12.75 2.00
CA LEU A 177 15.53 -12.00 1.03
C LEU A 177 14.46 -12.90 0.40
N PRO A 178 13.25 -12.38 0.10
CA PRO A 178 12.26 -13.13 -0.66
C PRO A 178 12.76 -13.52 -2.04
N ILE A 179 12.41 -14.71 -2.52
CA ILE A 179 12.66 -15.14 -3.90
C ILE A 179 11.42 -15.81 -4.50
N ILE A 180 11.39 -15.87 -5.83
CA ILE A 180 10.48 -16.74 -6.57
C ILE A 180 11.19 -18.10 -6.72
N PRO A 181 10.79 -19.16 -5.98
CA PRO A 181 11.33 -20.50 -6.15
C PRO A 181 11.12 -21.06 -7.56
N ILE A 182 11.79 -22.17 -7.86
CA ILE A 182 11.69 -22.87 -9.15
C ILE A 182 10.26 -23.33 -9.50
N ASP A 183 9.40 -23.51 -8.49
CA ASP A 183 8.00 -23.87 -8.68
C ASP A 183 7.11 -22.68 -9.10
N GLY A 184 7.67 -21.46 -9.15
CA GLY A 184 7.00 -20.26 -9.65
C GLY A 184 6.03 -19.61 -8.66
N ARG A 185 5.91 -20.10 -7.42
CA ARG A 185 5.09 -19.43 -6.41
C ARG A 185 5.64 -18.03 -6.09
N VAL A 186 4.75 -17.07 -5.90
CA VAL A 186 5.10 -15.68 -5.60
C VAL A 186 4.56 -15.27 -4.24
N SER A 187 5.36 -14.54 -3.46
CA SER A 187 5.07 -14.16 -2.08
C SER A 187 3.72 -13.47 -1.93
N TRP A 188 3.35 -12.59 -2.88
CA TRP A 188 2.09 -11.84 -2.81
C TRP A 188 0.84 -12.72 -2.91
N GLN A 189 0.94 -13.92 -3.49
CA GLN A 189 -0.15 -14.91 -3.54
C GLN A 189 -0.04 -15.93 -2.42
N TYR A 190 1.17 -16.42 -2.16
CA TYR A 190 1.39 -17.50 -1.19
C TYR A 190 1.08 -17.06 0.24
N TYR A 191 1.44 -15.83 0.61
CA TYR A 191 1.14 -15.26 1.92
C TYR A 191 -0.17 -14.44 1.95
N ALA A 192 -0.95 -14.45 0.86
CA ALA A 192 -2.23 -13.76 0.83
C ALA A 192 -3.23 -14.41 1.78
N ARG A 193 -4.06 -13.59 2.44
CA ARG A 193 -5.23 -14.11 3.12
C ARG A 193 -6.32 -14.44 2.09
N SER A 194 -6.82 -15.67 2.10
CA SER A 194 -7.98 -16.03 1.27
C SER A 194 -9.26 -15.36 1.78
N ILE A 195 -10.11 -14.94 0.85
CA ILE A 195 -11.48 -14.50 1.16
C ILE A 195 -12.48 -15.20 0.26
N GLU A 196 -13.71 -15.32 0.74
CA GLU A 196 -14.82 -15.75 -0.10
C GLU A 196 -15.09 -14.72 -1.19
N ASN A 197 -15.33 -15.23 -2.39
CA ASN A 197 -15.71 -14.38 -3.50
C ASN A 197 -17.18 -13.99 -3.35
N ASP A 198 -17.40 -12.70 -3.16
CA ASP A 198 -18.69 -12.08 -3.37
C ASP A 198 -18.61 -10.90 -4.36
N ASP A 199 -19.78 -10.52 -4.87
CA ASP A 199 -19.97 -9.43 -5.84
C ASP A 199 -20.17 -8.06 -5.19
N ARG A 200 -20.05 -7.97 -3.86
CA ARG A 200 -20.29 -6.73 -3.13
C ARG A 200 -19.09 -5.79 -3.28
N PRO A 201 -19.30 -4.47 -3.11
CA PRO A 201 -18.20 -3.53 -3.00
C PRO A 201 -17.19 -3.95 -1.93
N ARG A 202 -15.91 -3.91 -2.24
CA ARG A 202 -14.82 -4.28 -1.34
C ARG A 202 -14.12 -3.07 -0.77
N ILE A 203 -13.86 -3.11 0.53
CA ILE A 203 -12.96 -2.19 1.22
C ILE A 203 -11.80 -3.01 1.79
N ALA A 204 -10.58 -2.65 1.43
CA ALA A 204 -9.40 -3.09 2.17
C ALA A 204 -8.98 -2.00 3.17
N LEU A 205 -8.59 -2.42 4.36
CA LEU A 205 -7.96 -1.58 5.36
C LEU A 205 -6.52 -2.06 5.56
N VAL A 206 -5.58 -1.11 5.54
CA VAL A 206 -4.19 -1.35 5.92
C VAL A 206 -3.88 -0.51 7.15
N VAL A 207 -3.44 -1.13 8.24
CA VAL A 207 -2.92 -0.43 9.41
C VAL A 207 -1.40 -0.46 9.37
N SER A 208 -0.79 0.67 9.05
CA SER A 208 0.65 0.83 8.84
C SER A 208 1.38 1.38 10.07
N GLU A 209 2.71 1.48 9.96
CA GLU A 209 3.60 2.00 10.99
C GLU A 209 3.61 1.19 12.29
N LEU A 210 3.21 -0.08 12.21
CA LEU A 210 3.30 -0.98 13.34
C LEU A 210 4.76 -1.34 13.63
N GLY A 211 5.00 -1.83 14.85
CA GLY A 211 6.30 -2.25 15.31
C GLY A 211 7.14 -1.16 15.98
N LEU A 212 6.79 0.12 15.85
CA LEU A 212 7.46 1.22 16.56
C LEU A 212 7.03 1.33 18.04
N SER A 213 5.81 0.91 18.35
CA SER A 213 5.28 0.80 19.71
C SER A 213 4.76 -0.61 19.92
N ASP A 214 5.37 -1.38 20.82
CA ASP A 214 4.97 -2.77 21.10
C ASP A 214 3.54 -2.85 21.63
N VAL A 215 3.14 -1.89 22.47
CA VAL A 215 1.79 -1.82 23.05
C VAL A 215 0.76 -1.59 21.96
N ASN A 216 0.97 -0.60 21.10
CA ASN A 216 0.05 -0.30 20.01
C ASN A 216 0.00 -1.43 18.98
N THR A 217 1.15 -2.05 18.70
CA THR A 217 1.26 -3.18 17.77
C THR A 217 0.48 -4.39 18.25
N ARG A 218 0.69 -4.81 19.50
CA ARG A 218 -0.06 -5.92 20.10
C ARG A 218 -1.55 -5.62 20.20
N SER A 219 -1.91 -4.38 20.54
CA SER A 219 -3.30 -3.95 20.59
C SER A 219 -3.98 -4.03 19.22
N ALA A 220 -3.31 -3.54 18.16
CA ALA A 220 -3.84 -3.59 16.80
C ALA A 220 -4.04 -5.04 16.32
N ILE A 221 -3.05 -5.92 16.52
CA ILE A 221 -3.14 -7.35 16.19
C ILE A 221 -4.31 -7.98 16.94
N ALA A 222 -4.39 -7.85 18.27
CA ALA A 222 -5.42 -8.53 19.07
C ALA A 222 -6.85 -7.97 18.90
N THR A 223 -7.01 -6.77 18.34
CA THR A 223 -8.30 -6.05 18.33
C THR A 223 -8.97 -6.07 16.96
N LEU A 224 -8.20 -6.01 15.88
CA LEU A 224 -8.70 -5.94 14.52
C LEU A 224 -8.92 -7.36 14.00
N PRO A 225 -9.96 -7.62 13.19
CA PRO A 225 -10.11 -8.93 12.58
C PRO A 225 -8.97 -9.18 11.60
N GLY A 226 -8.51 -10.42 11.51
CA GLY A 226 -7.40 -10.82 10.61
C GLY A 226 -7.59 -10.49 9.12
N VAL A 227 -8.79 -10.10 8.68
CA VAL A 227 -9.04 -9.62 7.31
C VAL A 227 -8.37 -8.25 7.06
N VAL A 228 -8.11 -7.45 8.11
CA VAL A 228 -7.35 -6.20 8.00
C VAL A 228 -5.88 -6.52 7.74
N SER A 229 -5.29 -5.98 6.66
CA SER A 229 -3.86 -6.13 6.41
C SER A 229 -3.05 -5.22 7.35
N LEU A 230 -1.92 -5.72 7.83
CA LEU A 230 -1.05 -4.99 8.76
C LEU A 230 0.30 -4.71 8.08
N SER A 231 0.79 -3.46 8.20
CA SER A 231 2.11 -3.08 7.70
C SER A 231 3.04 -2.67 8.84
N PHE A 232 4.25 -3.20 8.80
CA PHE A 232 5.24 -2.99 9.86
C PHE A 232 6.41 -2.14 9.37
N SER A 233 6.91 -1.29 10.26
CA SER A 233 8.17 -0.60 10.05
C SER A 233 9.32 -1.59 9.99
N ALA A 234 10.15 -1.49 8.94
CA ALA A 234 11.39 -2.26 8.82
C ALA A 234 12.38 -1.98 9.97
N PHE A 235 12.22 -0.85 10.68
CA PHE A 235 13.06 -0.49 11.83
C PHE A 235 12.53 -1.04 13.16
N SER A 236 11.51 -1.90 13.13
CA SER A 236 10.96 -2.50 14.34
C SER A 236 11.94 -3.50 14.97
N ALA A 237 12.17 -3.40 16.27
CA ALA A 237 12.86 -4.45 17.02
C ALA A 237 12.02 -5.74 17.02
N ASN A 238 12.69 -6.89 16.86
CA ASN A 238 12.05 -8.22 16.80
C ASN A 238 10.91 -8.26 15.76
N LEU A 239 11.16 -7.71 14.56
CA LEU A 239 10.15 -7.61 13.51
C LEU A 239 9.57 -8.97 13.14
N GLN A 240 10.41 -10.01 12.99
CA GLN A 240 9.92 -11.35 12.62
C GLN A 240 8.90 -11.90 13.63
N ASP A 241 9.14 -11.79 14.94
CA ASP A 241 8.21 -12.24 15.97
C ASP A 241 6.84 -11.54 15.87
N LYS A 242 6.84 -10.25 15.47
CA LYS A 242 5.61 -9.47 15.28
C LYS A 242 4.87 -9.88 14.01
N ILE A 243 5.61 -10.19 12.94
CA ILE A 243 5.04 -10.74 11.70
C ILE A 243 4.39 -12.09 12.00
N ASP A 244 5.10 -12.99 12.68
CA ASP A 244 4.59 -14.33 12.99
C ASP A 244 3.35 -14.25 13.90
N LEU A 245 3.34 -13.36 14.88
CA LEU A 245 2.18 -13.09 15.73
C LEU A 245 0.98 -12.59 14.91
N ALA A 246 1.19 -11.64 14.00
CA ALA A 246 0.12 -11.11 13.15
C ALA A 246 -0.45 -12.20 12.21
N LYS A 247 0.42 -13.00 11.61
CA LYS A 247 0.01 -14.12 10.74
C LYS A 247 -0.72 -15.21 11.50
N ALA A 248 -0.31 -15.49 12.74
CA ALA A 248 -1.00 -16.43 13.62
C ALA A 248 -2.44 -15.98 13.95
N ASP A 249 -2.69 -14.67 14.05
CA ASP A 249 -4.03 -14.08 14.18
C ASP A 249 -4.76 -13.91 12.83
N GLY A 250 -4.12 -14.35 11.74
CA GLY A 250 -4.67 -14.40 10.39
C GLY A 250 -4.50 -13.12 9.58
N HIS A 251 -3.74 -12.13 10.05
CA HIS A 251 -3.47 -10.93 9.29
C HIS A 251 -2.56 -11.18 8.10
N GLU A 252 -2.93 -10.62 6.95
CA GLU A 252 -2.01 -10.42 5.84
C GLU A 252 -0.99 -9.33 6.19
N VAL A 253 0.28 -9.58 5.89
CA VAL A 253 1.38 -8.71 6.34
C VAL A 253 2.07 -8.01 5.17
N LEU A 254 2.38 -6.73 5.36
CA LEU A 254 3.19 -5.88 4.49
C LEU A 254 4.36 -5.28 5.29
N LEU A 255 5.33 -4.70 4.59
CA LEU A 255 6.34 -3.84 5.18
C LEU A 255 6.22 -2.38 4.69
N ASP A 256 6.48 -1.43 5.58
CA ASP A 256 6.59 -0.02 5.22
C ASP A 256 7.87 0.20 4.40
N LEU A 257 7.72 0.82 3.22
CA LEU A 257 8.82 1.21 2.36
C LEU A 257 9.06 2.73 2.50
N PRO A 258 10.00 3.17 3.35
CA PRO A 258 10.31 4.58 3.55
C PRO A 258 10.83 5.22 2.26
N MET A 259 10.10 6.22 1.78
CA MET A 259 10.43 6.94 0.55
C MET A 259 10.42 8.44 0.78
N GLU A 260 11.20 9.15 -0.01
CA GLU A 260 11.41 10.58 0.14
C GLU A 260 10.10 11.41 0.05
N PRO A 261 9.74 12.16 1.12
CA PRO A 261 8.66 13.14 1.07
C PRO A 261 9.08 14.44 0.35
N LEU A 262 8.11 15.32 0.08
CA LEU A 262 8.35 16.61 -0.55
C LEU A 262 9.24 17.56 0.28
N ASN A 263 9.22 17.42 1.60
CA ASN A 263 9.91 18.28 2.56
C ASN A 263 11.13 17.60 3.21
N TYR A 264 11.69 16.58 2.58
CA TYR A 264 12.96 16.00 3.01
C TYR A 264 14.09 17.06 2.98
N PRO A 265 15.02 17.10 3.96
CA PRO A 265 15.16 16.20 5.11
C PRO A 265 14.42 16.66 6.38
N ARG A 266 13.55 17.68 6.32
CA ARG A 266 12.79 18.13 7.51
C ARG A 266 11.91 17.01 8.08
N ASP A 267 11.28 16.26 7.18
CA ASP A 267 10.54 15.06 7.52
C ASP A 267 11.35 13.87 7.01
N ASP A 268 12.02 13.17 7.92
CA ASP A 268 12.89 12.04 7.61
C ASP A 268 12.21 10.71 7.99
N PRO A 269 11.88 9.84 7.02
CA PRO A 269 11.32 8.52 7.29
C PRO A 269 12.30 7.53 7.96
N GLY A 270 13.61 7.82 7.96
CA GLY A 270 14.64 7.02 8.60
C GLY A 270 15.87 6.73 7.72
N PRO A 271 16.86 5.98 8.26
CA PRO A 271 18.20 5.84 7.66
C PRO A 271 18.26 5.05 6.35
N LYS A 272 17.18 4.35 5.98
CA LYS A 272 17.07 3.56 4.73
C LYS A 272 16.01 4.11 3.79
N THR A 273 15.73 5.41 3.91
CA THR A 273 14.81 6.10 2.99
C THR A 273 15.33 5.98 1.56
N LEU A 274 14.44 5.66 0.63
CA LEU A 274 14.73 5.74 -0.80
C LEU A 274 14.67 7.21 -1.23
N LEU A 275 15.75 7.70 -1.85
CA LEU A 275 15.94 9.12 -2.17
C LEU A 275 16.15 9.30 -3.68
N THR A 276 15.55 10.33 -4.28
CA THR A 276 15.80 10.62 -5.71
C THR A 276 17.17 11.24 -5.95
N SER A 277 17.85 11.70 -4.89
CA SER A 277 19.23 12.18 -4.93
C SER A 277 20.26 11.04 -4.80
N ALA A 278 19.83 9.84 -4.40
CA ALA A 278 20.69 8.68 -4.28
C ALA A 278 20.81 7.95 -5.63
N SER A 279 21.92 7.23 -5.83
CA SER A 279 22.07 6.38 -7.01
C SER A 279 21.08 5.21 -6.96
N VAL A 280 20.77 4.64 -8.13
CA VAL A 280 19.94 3.43 -8.25
C VAL A 280 20.48 2.30 -7.37
N VAL A 281 21.79 2.05 -7.41
CA VAL A 281 22.46 1.03 -6.58
C VAL A 281 22.21 1.28 -5.10
N LYS A 282 22.30 2.53 -4.63
CA LYS A 282 22.09 2.86 -3.22
C LYS A 282 20.65 2.62 -2.79
N ASN A 283 19.68 2.98 -3.63
CA ASN A 283 18.27 2.72 -3.33
C ASN A 283 17.96 1.21 -3.34
N LEU A 284 18.60 0.43 -4.23
CA LEU A 284 18.49 -1.04 -4.22
C LEU A 284 19.11 -1.66 -2.96
N GLU A 285 20.27 -1.17 -2.51
CA GLU A 285 20.86 -1.59 -1.23
C GLU A 285 19.91 -1.32 -0.05
N HIS A 286 19.24 -0.16 -0.05
CA HIS A 286 18.25 0.18 0.98
C HIS A 286 17.03 -0.74 0.91
N LEU A 287 16.53 -1.02 -0.29
CA LEU A 287 15.42 -1.94 -0.51
C LEU A 287 15.73 -3.35 -0.02
N GLU A 288 16.90 -3.89 -0.39
CA GLU A 288 17.36 -5.21 0.07
C GLU A 288 17.50 -5.25 1.60
N TRP A 289 18.03 -4.19 2.22
CA TRP A 289 18.13 -4.11 3.67
C TRP A 289 16.75 -4.23 4.32
N ILE A 290 15.77 -3.50 3.78
CA ILE A 290 14.38 -3.50 4.24
C ILE A 290 13.76 -4.90 4.05
N MET A 291 13.96 -5.51 2.88
CA MET A 291 13.47 -6.85 2.58
C MET A 291 13.98 -7.88 3.58
N ALA A 292 15.23 -7.74 4.01
CA ALA A 292 15.90 -8.66 4.91
C ALA A 292 15.47 -8.57 6.38
N GLN A 293 14.67 -7.57 6.77
CA GLN A 293 14.27 -7.38 8.17
C GLN A 293 13.22 -8.39 8.66
N GLY A 294 12.56 -9.08 7.73
CA GLY A 294 11.57 -10.12 8.04
C GLY A 294 11.26 -10.97 6.83
N ALA A 295 10.33 -11.91 6.99
CA ALA A 295 9.91 -12.84 5.97
C ALA A 295 8.41 -13.16 6.10
N GLY A 296 7.80 -13.64 5.02
CA GLY A 296 6.41 -14.08 5.03
C GLY A 296 5.36 -12.98 4.86
N TYR A 297 5.71 -11.88 4.18
CA TYR A 297 4.83 -10.76 3.83
C TYR A 297 4.48 -10.77 2.33
N VAL A 298 3.34 -10.16 1.97
CA VAL A 298 2.86 -10.14 0.58
C VAL A 298 3.51 -9.04 -0.27
N GLY A 299 4.00 -7.98 0.36
CA GLY A 299 4.53 -6.83 -0.35
C GLY A 299 4.87 -5.63 0.52
N PHE A 300 4.96 -4.47 -0.13
CA PHE A 300 5.30 -3.20 0.49
C PHE A 300 4.17 -2.20 0.45
N ILE A 301 4.20 -1.21 1.35
CA ILE A 301 3.41 0.01 1.26
C ILE A 301 4.34 1.23 1.14
N SER A 302 4.11 2.11 0.16
CA SER A 302 4.92 3.33 0.04
C SER A 302 4.61 4.28 1.21
N LYS A 303 5.62 4.59 2.02
CA LYS A 303 5.51 5.48 3.17
C LYS A 303 6.12 6.85 2.84
N MET A 304 5.34 7.91 3.11
CA MET A 304 5.67 9.32 2.90
C MET A 304 5.89 9.75 1.45
N GLY A 305 6.83 9.16 0.70
CA GLY A 305 6.97 9.06 -0.77
C GLY A 305 6.59 10.19 -1.73
N GLY A 306 6.18 11.38 -1.27
CA GLY A 306 5.55 12.40 -2.11
C GLY A 306 6.47 13.00 -3.18
N ARG A 307 7.80 12.90 -2.99
CA ARG A 307 8.80 13.25 -4.01
C ARG A 307 9.22 12.02 -4.80
N PHE A 308 9.60 10.94 -4.10
CA PHE A 308 10.13 9.72 -4.72
C PHE A 308 9.16 9.10 -5.73
N THR A 309 7.87 8.99 -5.39
CA THR A 309 6.90 8.33 -6.28
C THR A 309 6.54 9.15 -7.52
N THR A 310 7.01 10.40 -7.61
CA THR A 310 6.82 11.26 -8.79
C THR A 310 8.03 11.29 -9.72
N ASP A 311 9.12 10.61 -9.35
CA ASP A 311 10.36 10.55 -10.12
C ASP A 311 10.48 9.17 -10.79
N GLY A 312 10.15 9.10 -12.08
CA GLY A 312 10.09 7.82 -12.81
C GLY A 312 11.45 7.11 -12.92
N GLU A 313 12.54 7.87 -13.04
CA GLU A 313 13.90 7.32 -13.16
C GLU A 313 14.35 6.62 -11.87
N SER A 314 14.07 7.20 -10.71
CA SER A 314 14.38 6.58 -9.41
C SER A 314 13.39 5.48 -9.06
N LEU A 315 12.12 5.62 -9.46
CA LEU A 315 11.06 4.70 -9.07
C LEU A 315 11.10 3.38 -9.84
N MET A 316 11.32 3.40 -11.17
CA MET A 316 11.23 2.20 -12.00
C MET A 316 12.12 1.03 -11.52
N PRO A 317 13.42 1.23 -11.22
CA PRO A 317 14.27 0.12 -10.76
C PRO A 317 13.79 -0.51 -9.45
N ILE A 318 13.13 0.26 -8.59
CA ILE A 318 12.56 -0.23 -7.33
C ILE A 318 11.32 -1.09 -7.60
N LEU A 319 10.47 -0.68 -8.54
CA LEU A 319 9.30 -1.48 -8.94
C LEU A 319 9.71 -2.80 -9.59
N GLU A 320 10.72 -2.77 -10.45
CA GLU A 320 11.29 -3.97 -11.07
C GLU A 320 11.86 -4.92 -10.02
N ALA A 321 12.65 -4.41 -9.08
CA ALA A 321 13.20 -5.22 -7.99
C ALA A 321 12.11 -5.84 -7.10
N ILE A 322 11.03 -5.12 -6.79
CA ILE A 322 9.89 -5.68 -6.03
C ILE A 322 9.19 -6.78 -6.83
N ARG A 323 8.97 -6.56 -8.14
CA ARG A 323 8.33 -7.55 -9.03
C ARG A 323 9.15 -8.84 -9.11
N ASP A 324 10.45 -8.71 -9.31
CA ASP A 324 11.37 -9.85 -9.50
C ASP A 324 11.50 -10.70 -8.22
N ARG A 325 11.11 -10.14 -7.07
CA ARG A 325 11.03 -10.81 -5.76
C ARG A 325 9.64 -11.44 -5.48
N GLY A 326 8.71 -11.36 -6.44
CA GLY A 326 7.37 -11.94 -6.32
C GLY A 326 6.49 -11.21 -5.30
N LEU A 327 6.70 -9.92 -5.10
CA LEU A 327 5.99 -9.09 -4.13
C LEU A 327 5.01 -8.12 -4.82
N MET A 328 4.02 -7.65 -4.07
CA MET A 328 3.13 -6.57 -4.51
C MET A 328 3.55 -5.20 -3.94
N LEU A 329 3.00 -4.12 -4.50
CA LEU A 329 3.14 -2.77 -3.95
C LEU A 329 1.79 -2.09 -3.72
N VAL A 330 1.60 -1.58 -2.51
CA VAL A 330 0.51 -0.67 -2.14
C VAL A 330 1.04 0.76 -2.22
N ASP A 331 0.59 1.53 -3.21
CA ASP A 331 0.88 2.95 -3.29
C ASP A 331 0.08 3.70 -2.22
N GLY A 332 0.77 4.23 -1.20
CA GLY A 332 0.19 5.11 -0.19
C GLY A 332 -0.41 6.39 -0.78
N ARG A 333 -0.02 6.80 -2.00
CA ARG A 333 -0.46 8.01 -2.70
C ARG A 333 -0.33 9.28 -1.85
N ALA A 334 0.85 9.48 -1.26
CA ALA A 334 1.16 10.74 -0.60
C ALA A 334 1.14 11.95 -1.55
N SER A 335 1.39 11.71 -2.84
CA SER A 335 1.19 12.65 -3.94
C SER A 335 0.08 12.17 -4.88
N SER A 336 -0.76 13.09 -5.37
CA SER A 336 -1.75 12.78 -6.41
C SER A 336 -1.12 12.48 -7.77
N ARG A 337 0.15 12.86 -7.96
CA ARG A 337 0.95 12.65 -9.18
C ARG A 337 1.84 11.40 -9.11
N SER A 338 1.59 10.51 -8.16
CA SER A 338 2.34 9.26 -8.02
C SER A 338 2.31 8.47 -9.32
N LEU A 339 3.48 8.07 -9.82
CA LEU A 339 3.65 7.28 -11.03
C LEU A 339 3.56 5.77 -10.77
N VAL A 340 3.43 5.34 -9.50
CA VAL A 340 3.41 3.92 -9.12
C VAL A 340 2.35 3.15 -9.88
N THR A 341 1.12 3.67 -9.98
CA THR A 341 0.03 2.95 -10.66
C THR A 341 0.33 2.72 -12.14
N GLU A 342 0.83 3.73 -12.84
CA GLU A 342 1.15 3.65 -14.27
C GLU A 342 2.33 2.70 -14.52
N LEU A 343 3.46 2.95 -13.83
CA LEU A 343 4.69 2.18 -14.04
C LEU A 343 4.53 0.72 -13.60
N ALA A 344 3.93 0.46 -12.44
CA ALA A 344 3.69 -0.91 -11.97
C ALA A 344 2.81 -1.69 -12.96
N THR A 345 1.76 -1.06 -13.50
CA THR A 345 0.91 -1.68 -14.53
C THR A 345 1.71 -2.00 -15.79
N SER A 346 2.60 -1.08 -16.22
CA SER A 346 3.42 -1.28 -17.45
C SER A 346 4.38 -2.46 -17.36
N ILE A 347 4.84 -2.81 -16.16
CA ILE A 347 5.75 -3.93 -15.91
C ILE A 347 5.06 -5.16 -15.30
N GLN A 348 3.73 -5.15 -15.23
CA GLN A 348 2.90 -6.23 -14.65
C GLN A 348 3.21 -6.52 -13.17
N LEU A 349 3.62 -5.51 -12.41
CA LEU A 349 3.76 -5.60 -10.96
C LEU A 349 2.36 -5.54 -10.30
N PRO A 350 1.99 -6.53 -9.48
CA PRO A 350 0.77 -6.49 -8.67
C PRO A 350 0.72 -5.23 -7.81
N ARG A 351 -0.34 -4.43 -7.98
CA ARG A 351 -0.42 -3.10 -7.38
C ARG A 351 -1.80 -2.76 -6.87
N VAL A 352 -1.81 -2.01 -5.78
CA VAL A 352 -3.00 -1.40 -5.19
C VAL A 352 -2.66 0.04 -4.85
N TYR A 353 -3.63 0.95 -4.87
CA TYR A 353 -3.42 2.33 -4.48
C TYR A 353 -4.41 2.78 -3.40
N ASN A 354 -3.95 3.67 -2.53
CA ASN A 354 -4.75 4.22 -1.45
C ASN A 354 -5.87 5.13 -1.96
N ASN A 355 -7.09 4.96 -1.44
CA ASN A 355 -8.22 5.82 -1.75
C ASN A 355 -8.44 6.88 -0.64
N SER A 356 -8.04 6.62 0.59
CA SER A 356 -8.16 7.57 1.71
C SER A 356 -7.21 7.24 2.85
N PHE A 357 -6.46 8.25 3.31
CA PHE A 357 -5.88 8.20 4.65
C PHE A 357 -6.98 8.42 5.70
N ILE A 358 -7.10 7.48 6.63
CA ILE A 358 -8.21 7.41 7.58
C ILE A 358 -8.03 8.35 8.77
N ASP A 359 -6.80 8.52 9.25
CA ASP A 359 -6.52 9.10 10.56
C ASP A 359 -5.47 10.23 10.54
N ARG A 360 -5.26 10.90 9.39
CA ARG A 360 -4.46 12.14 9.31
C ARG A 360 -4.85 13.17 10.36
N GLN A 361 -6.11 13.19 10.75
CA GLN A 361 -6.59 13.88 11.94
C GLN A 361 -7.06 12.81 12.94
N PRO A 362 -6.29 12.52 14.01
CA PRO A 362 -6.57 11.41 14.92
C PRO A 362 -7.66 11.78 15.94
N LYS A 363 -8.82 12.19 15.43
CA LYS A 363 -10.03 12.49 16.21
C LYS A 363 -11.12 11.53 15.77
N ARG A 364 -11.79 10.87 16.71
CA ARG A 364 -12.85 9.88 16.43
C ARG A 364 -13.85 10.35 15.37
N ALA A 365 -14.39 11.57 15.50
CA ALA A 365 -15.35 12.11 14.54
C ALA A 365 -14.80 12.26 13.10
N GLU A 366 -13.52 12.64 12.95
CA GLU A 366 -12.87 12.77 11.64
C GLU A 366 -12.57 11.39 11.03
N ILE A 367 -12.14 10.43 11.85
CA ILE A 367 -11.91 9.04 11.43
C ILE A 367 -13.23 8.43 10.94
N GLU A 368 -14.30 8.54 11.72
CA GLU A 368 -15.63 8.05 11.33
C GLU A 368 -16.15 8.72 10.04
N LYS A 369 -15.88 10.02 9.87
CA LYS A 369 -16.21 10.74 8.63
C LYS A 369 -15.42 10.19 7.43
N ARG A 370 -14.12 9.93 7.57
CA ARG A 370 -13.29 9.34 6.52
C ARG A 370 -13.76 7.94 6.15
N LEU A 371 -14.13 7.12 7.13
CA LEU A 371 -14.67 5.78 6.91
C LEU A 371 -16.01 5.81 6.16
N ARG A 372 -16.94 6.71 6.54
CA ARG A 372 -18.19 6.91 5.78
C ARG A 372 -17.94 7.33 4.32
N ASN A 373 -16.96 8.20 4.10
CA ASN A 373 -16.59 8.61 2.74
C ASN A 373 -15.95 7.45 1.95
N LEU A 374 -15.13 6.62 2.62
CA LEU A 374 -14.56 5.42 2.00
C LEU A 374 -15.65 4.42 1.61
N GLU A 375 -16.68 4.22 2.45
CA GLU A 375 -17.85 3.40 2.08
C GLU A 375 -18.60 3.95 0.87
N ALA A 376 -18.88 5.25 0.85
CA ALA A 376 -19.56 5.87 -0.28
C ALA A 376 -18.75 5.65 -1.58
N ARG A 377 -17.43 5.77 -1.50
CA ARG A 377 -16.51 5.51 -2.61
C ARG A 377 -16.47 4.04 -3.01
N ALA A 378 -16.51 3.11 -2.07
CA ALA A 378 -16.58 1.68 -2.35
C ALA A 378 -17.82 1.36 -3.20
N ARG A 379 -18.98 1.93 -2.86
CA ARG A 379 -20.23 1.71 -3.61
C ARG A 379 -20.15 2.19 -5.07
N SER A 380 -19.41 3.26 -5.36
CA SER A 380 -19.24 3.76 -6.74
C SER A 380 -18.08 3.13 -7.51
N GLU A 381 -16.97 2.83 -6.83
CA GLU A 381 -15.72 2.32 -7.46
C GLU A 381 -15.54 0.80 -7.36
N ARG A 382 -16.45 0.10 -6.65
CA ARG A 382 -16.44 -1.34 -6.34
C ARG A 382 -15.27 -1.83 -5.48
N ALA A 383 -14.10 -1.22 -5.53
CA ALA A 383 -12.95 -1.61 -4.71
C ALA A 383 -12.13 -0.39 -4.28
N VAL A 384 -11.95 -0.23 -2.98
CA VAL A 384 -11.20 0.90 -2.41
C VAL A 384 -10.34 0.46 -1.23
N VAL A 385 -9.27 1.20 -0.97
CA VAL A 385 -8.34 0.98 0.13
C VAL A 385 -8.28 2.18 1.05
N GLY A 386 -8.38 1.95 2.36
CA GLY A 386 -8.08 2.92 3.40
C GLY A 386 -6.78 2.58 4.10
N ILE A 387 -5.89 3.56 4.25
CA ILE A 387 -4.68 3.41 5.07
C ILE A 387 -4.86 4.18 6.37
N ALA A 388 -4.56 3.53 7.49
CA ALA A 388 -4.58 4.11 8.81
C ALA A 388 -3.30 3.76 9.57
N THR A 389 -3.06 4.37 10.72
CA THR A 389 -1.95 4.05 11.61
C THR A 389 -2.42 3.32 12.87
N GLY A 390 -1.52 2.61 13.55
CA GLY A 390 -1.81 1.85 14.77
C GLY A 390 -2.12 2.69 16.02
N LEU A 391 -2.70 3.89 15.90
CA LEU A 391 -3.08 4.72 17.04
C LEU A 391 -4.26 4.07 17.79
N PRO A 392 -4.29 4.12 19.14
CA PRO A 392 -5.37 3.52 19.92
C PRO A 392 -6.78 3.98 19.48
N VAL A 393 -6.96 5.29 19.30
CA VAL A 393 -8.25 5.85 18.84
C VAL A 393 -8.63 5.35 17.45
N THR A 394 -7.66 5.14 16.56
CA THR A 394 -7.89 4.62 15.22
C THR A 394 -8.35 3.17 15.29
N VAL A 395 -7.61 2.32 16.01
CA VAL A 395 -7.92 0.89 16.18
C VAL A 395 -9.32 0.70 16.76
N ASP A 396 -9.68 1.47 17.79
CA ASP A 396 -11.00 1.41 18.42
C ASP A 396 -12.13 1.76 17.43
N VAL A 397 -11.96 2.83 16.66
CA VAL A 397 -12.97 3.26 15.67
C VAL A 397 -13.08 2.26 14.52
N LEU A 398 -11.96 1.73 14.02
CA LEU A 398 -11.96 0.70 12.98
C LEU A 398 -12.69 -0.55 13.45
N LYS A 399 -12.39 -1.04 14.66
CA LYS A 399 -13.07 -2.19 15.27
C LYS A 399 -14.59 -2.02 15.29
N ASP A 400 -15.06 -0.87 15.77
CA ASP A 400 -16.50 -0.60 15.86
C ASP A 400 -17.15 -0.45 14.49
N TRP A 401 -16.47 0.22 13.56
CA TRP A 401 -16.96 0.44 12.20
C TRP A 401 -17.09 -0.87 11.41
N ILE A 402 -16.12 -1.79 11.56
CA ILE A 402 -16.09 -3.09 10.86
C ILE A 402 -17.29 -3.96 11.25
N LYS A 403 -17.73 -3.95 12.53
CA LYS A 403 -18.81 -4.84 13.03
C LYS A 403 -20.10 -4.80 12.21
N GLY A 404 -20.46 -3.63 11.65
CA GLY A 404 -21.67 -3.48 10.85
C GLY A 404 -21.43 -3.39 9.34
N LEU A 405 -20.20 -3.61 8.86
CA LEU A 405 -19.86 -3.37 7.46
C LEU A 405 -20.61 -4.34 6.52
N ASP A 406 -20.75 -5.59 6.95
CA ASP A 406 -21.45 -6.64 6.23
C ASP A 406 -22.96 -6.30 6.05
N GLU A 407 -23.62 -5.85 7.12
CA GLU A 407 -25.01 -5.38 7.11
C GLU A 407 -25.21 -4.17 6.18
N ARG A 408 -24.17 -3.36 5.97
CA ARG A 408 -24.17 -2.21 5.05
C ARG A 408 -23.87 -2.59 3.60
N GLY A 409 -23.79 -3.89 3.30
CA GLY A 409 -23.61 -4.45 1.97
C GLY A 409 -22.21 -4.24 1.40
N VAL A 410 -21.19 -4.13 2.26
CA VAL A 410 -19.79 -3.91 1.88
C VAL A 410 -18.93 -5.01 2.49
N THR A 411 -18.01 -5.55 1.70
CA THR A 411 -17.13 -6.65 2.10
C THR A 411 -15.79 -6.09 2.54
N LEU A 412 -15.34 -6.45 3.75
CA LEU A 412 -13.96 -6.23 4.16
C LEU A 412 -13.06 -7.26 3.46
N ALA A 413 -11.94 -6.81 2.91
CA ALA A 413 -10.99 -7.67 2.19
C ALA A 413 -9.54 -7.36 2.62
N PRO A 414 -8.63 -8.35 2.56
CA PRO A 414 -7.20 -8.09 2.63
C PRO A 414 -6.77 -7.31 1.37
N VAL A 415 -5.65 -6.61 1.45
CA VAL A 415 -5.22 -5.72 0.37
C VAL A 415 -4.86 -6.49 -0.91
N SER A 416 -4.34 -7.71 -0.80
CA SER A 416 -4.02 -8.56 -1.98
C SER A 416 -5.25 -8.86 -2.84
N ALA A 417 -6.44 -8.95 -2.24
CA ALA A 417 -7.70 -9.20 -2.94
C ALA A 417 -8.20 -7.99 -3.77
N ILE A 418 -7.45 -6.88 -3.80
CA ILE A 418 -7.78 -5.65 -4.53
C ILE A 418 -6.94 -5.46 -5.82
N VAL A 419 -5.83 -6.18 -5.99
CA VAL A 419 -4.80 -5.96 -7.03
C VAL A 419 -5.37 -5.70 -8.44
N ASP A 420 -6.41 -6.44 -8.84
CA ASP A 420 -7.00 -6.34 -10.19
C ASP A 420 -8.36 -5.64 -10.24
N LEU A 421 -8.84 -5.13 -9.10
CA LEU A 421 -10.17 -4.52 -9.00
C LEU A 421 -10.15 -3.01 -9.17
N GLN A 422 -9.01 -2.37 -8.95
CA GLN A 422 -8.85 -0.93 -9.11
C GLN A 422 -8.53 -0.53 -10.56
N ARG A 423 -9.31 0.40 -11.09
CA ARG A 423 -9.13 0.95 -12.44
C ARG A 423 -7.76 1.62 -12.60
N ILE A 424 -7.18 1.49 -13.79
CA ILE A 424 -6.05 2.31 -14.21
C ILE A 424 -6.63 3.71 -14.46
N LEU A 425 -6.07 4.73 -13.78
CA LEU A 425 -6.52 6.12 -13.87
C LEU A 425 -6.00 6.81 -15.14
#